data_AF-A0A925MJG0-F1
#
_entry.id   AF-A0A925MJG0-F1
#
_cell.length_a   1.000
_cell.length_b   1.000
_cell.length_c   1.000
_cell.angle_alpha   90.00
_cell.angle_beta   90.00
_cell.angle_gamma   90.00
#
_symmetry.space_group_name_H-M   'P 1'
#
loop_
_entity.id
_entity.type
_entity.pdbx_description
1 polymer ?
#
loop_
_entity_poly.entity_id
_entity_poly.type
_entity_poly.pdbx_seq_one_letter_code
_entity_poly.pdbx_strand_id
1 'polypeptide(L)' 'MTIGNAWVKQARSAVLELLSFIVPGQSNFLLSTAHPEFKTITIGKPELFFFDHRLLP' A
#
# COMPACT_ATOMS: atom_id res chain seq x y z
N MET A 1 9.23 3.00 -14.47
CA MET A 1 9.31 3.72 -13.18
C MET A 1 10.52 3.22 -12.40
N THR A 2 11.56 4.04 -12.23
CA THR A 2 12.88 3.57 -11.75
C THR A 2 12.94 3.32 -10.25
N ILE A 3 12.31 4.19 -9.45
CA ILE A 3 12.41 4.15 -7.97
C ILE A 3 11.67 2.93 -7.39
N GLY A 4 10.43 2.70 -7.82
CA GLY A 4 9.66 1.52 -7.38
C GLY A 4 10.31 0.20 -7.79
N ASN A 5 10.82 0.12 -9.02
CA ASN A 5 11.53 -1.08 -9.50
C ASN A 5 12.80 -1.36 -8.70
N ALA A 6 13.55 -0.32 -8.33
CA ALA A 6 14.74 -0.46 -7.49
C ALA A 6 14.39 -0.99 -6.10
N TRP A 7 13.33 -0.45 -5.47
CA TRP A 7 12.87 -0.92 -4.16
C TRP A 7 12.49 -2.41 -4.17
N VAL A 8 11.67 -2.84 -5.13
CA VAL A 8 11.27 -4.26 -5.26
C VAL A 8 12.50 -5.16 -5.44
N LYS A 9 13.43 -4.78 -6.32
CA LYS A 9 14.66 -5.56 -6.59
C LYS A 9 15.58 -5.63 -5.38
N GLN A 10 15.66 -4.57 -4.59
CA GLN A 10 16.53 -4.51 -3.42
C GLN A 10 15.98 -5.32 -2.24
N ALA A 11 14.66 -5.59 -2.21
CA ALA A 11 14.00 -6.42 -1.19
C ALA A 11 14.43 -6.08 0.25
N ARG A 12 14.54 -4.79 0.57
CA ARG A 12 14.99 -4.30 1.88
C ARG A 12 13.90 -4.32 2.96
N SER A 13 12.65 -4.32 2.54
CA SER A 13 11.48 -4.32 3.42
C SER A 13 10.27 -4.93 2.72
N ALA A 14 9.34 -5.51 3.50
CA ALA A 14 8.03 -5.95 3.00
C ALA A 14 7.07 -4.78 2.74
N VAL A 15 7.28 -3.63 3.40
CA VAL A 15 6.43 -2.44 3.35
C VAL A 15 7.27 -1.21 3.02
N LEU A 16 6.76 -0.35 2.14
CA LEU A 16 7.31 0.98 1.88
C LEU A 16 6.24 2.03 2.08
N GLU A 17 6.49 2.95 3.01
CA GLU A 17 5.67 4.14 3.21
C GLU A 17 6.05 5.22 2.19
N LEU A 18 5.03 5.88 1.62
CA LEU A 18 5.17 6.96 0.65
C LEU A 18 4.22 8.08 1.01
N LEU A 19 4.58 9.33 0.71
CA LEU A 19 3.63 10.44 0.82
C LEU A 19 2.52 10.30 -0.22
N SER A 20 1.29 10.55 0.20
CA SER A 20 0.16 10.72 -0.71
C SER A 20 0.30 12.05 -1.46
N PHE A 21 0.32 11.99 -2.79
CA PHE A 21 0.33 13.20 -3.61
C PHE A 21 -1.04 13.90 -3.63
N ILE A 22 -2.12 13.15 -3.49
CA ILE A 22 -3.49 13.67 -3.56
C ILE A 22 -3.93 14.29 -2.24
N VAL A 23 -3.55 13.66 -1.12
CA VAL A 23 -3.96 14.10 0.22
C VAL A 23 -2.72 14.54 1.01
N PRO A 24 -2.46 15.85 1.14
CA PRO A 24 -1.30 16.36 1.86
C PRO A 24 -1.26 15.86 3.31
N GLY A 25 -0.07 15.47 3.77
CA GLY A 25 0.14 15.00 5.15
C GLY A 25 -0.33 13.57 5.43
N GLN A 26 -0.82 12.85 4.41
CA GLN A 26 -1.12 11.41 4.53
C GLN A 26 -0.09 10.55 3.80
N SER A 27 -0.01 9.28 4.22
CA SER A 27 0.86 8.28 3.63
C SER A 27 0.06 7.20 2.89
N ASN A 28 0.62 6.71 1.79
CA ASN A 28 0.26 5.45 1.15
C ASN A 28 1.30 4.40 1.49
N PHE A 29 0.89 3.13 1.45
CA PHE A 29 1.79 2.00 1.73
C PHE A 29 1.82 1.05 0.54
N LEU A 30 3.02 0.72 0.06
CA LEU A 30 3.23 -0.37 -0.90
C LEU A 30 3.64 -1.63 -0.15
N LEU A 31 3.04 -2.75 -0.52
CA LEU A 31 3.37 -4.06 0.04
C LEU A 31 4.07 -4.91 -1.04
N SER A 32 5.22 -5.49 -0.70
CA SER A 32 5.97 -6.37 -1.58
C SER A 32 5.63 -7.83 -1.28
N THR A 33 4.77 -8.44 -2.09
CA THR A 33 4.34 -9.85 -1.94
C THR A 33 5.49 -10.86 -2.09
N ALA A 34 6.57 -10.48 -2.77
CA ALA A 34 7.75 -11.31 -2.95
C ALA A 34 8.73 -11.28 -1.75
N HIS A 35 8.56 -10.34 -0.81
CA HIS A 35 9.45 -10.23 0.33
C HIS A 35 9.18 -11.36 1.35
N PRO A 36 10.20 -12.02 1.94
CA PRO A 36 10.00 -13.12 2.87
C PRO A 36 9.17 -12.78 4.11
N GLU A 37 9.26 -11.53 4.57
CA GLU A 37 8.46 -11.03 5.71
C GLU A 37 7.03 -10.64 5.33
N PHE A 38 6.64 -10.61 4.05
CA PHE A 38 5.26 -10.31 3.66
C PHE A 38 4.25 -11.25 4.35
N LYS A 39 4.64 -12.50 4.59
CA LYS A 39 3.83 -13.50 5.29
C LYS A 39 3.50 -13.16 6.74
N THR A 40 4.18 -12.18 7.35
CA THR A 40 3.88 -11.72 8.72
C THR A 40 2.77 -10.68 8.74
N ILE A 41 2.42 -10.10 7.58
CA ILE A 41 1.33 -9.14 7.45
C ILE A 41 0.01 -9.89 7.59
N THR A 42 -0.82 -9.45 8.53
CA THR A 42 -2.14 -10.02 8.78
C THR A 42 -3.22 -9.07 8.26
N ILE A 43 -4.28 -9.65 7.69
CA ILE A 43 -5.46 -8.88 7.32
C ILE A 43 -6.30 -8.70 8.58
N GLY A 44 -6.59 -7.43 8.91
CA GLY A 44 -7.45 -7.08 10.03
C GLY A 44 -8.92 -7.45 9.81
N LYS A 45 -9.77 -7.13 10.78
CA LYS A 45 -11.22 -7.25 10.59
C LYS A 45 -11.66 -6.27 9.49
N PRO A 46 -12.54 -6.68 8.56
CA PRO A 46 -13.08 -5.75 7.58
C PRO A 46 -13.92 -4.68 8.30
N GLU A 47 -13.83 -3.44 7.82
CA GLU A 47 -14.69 -2.35 8.25
C GLU A 47 -15.80 -2.13 7.22
N LEU A 48 -16.98 -1.71 7.69
CA LEU A 48 -18.08 -1.35 6.80
C LEU A 48 -17.69 -0.10 6.01
N PHE A 49 -17.68 -0.23 4.69
CA PHE A 49 -17.45 0.88 3.77
C PHE A 49 -18.72 1.14 2.96
N PHE A 50 -19.19 2.39 2.97
CA PHE A 50 -20.35 2.82 2.21
C PHE A 50 -19.88 3.69 1.04
N PHE A 51 -20.19 3.26 -0.19
CA PHE A 51 -19.94 4.08 -1.37
C PHE A 51 -20.88 5.29 -1.33
N ASP A 52 -20.35 6.46 -1.66
CA ASP A 52 -21.17 7.61 -1.98
C ASP A 52 -22.01 7.28 -3.23
N HIS A 53 -23.33 7.41 -3.14
CA HIS A 53 -24.24 7.05 -4.23
C HIS A 53 -23.96 7.79 -5.54
N ARG A 54 -23.28 8.94 -5.49
CA ARG A 54 -22.89 9.71 -6.69
C ARG A 54 -21.70 9.10 -7.44
N LEU A 55 -21.01 8.13 -6.84
CA LEU A 55 -19.86 7.43 -7.43
C LEU A 55 -20.25 6.10 -8.09
N LEU A 56 -21.52 5.71 -8.00
CA LEU A 56 -22.05 4.50 -8.63
C LEU A 56 -22.61 4.86 -10.03
N PRO A 57 -22.58 3.93 -11.01
CA PRO A 57 -23.05 4.16 -12.38
C PRO A 57 -24.52 4.54 -12.49
#